data_AF-A0A1G1VN79-F1
#
_entry.id   AF-A0A1G1VN79-F1
#
_cell.length_a   1.000
_cell.length_b   1.000
_cell.length_c   1.000
_cell.angle_alpha   90.00
_cell.angle_beta   90.00
_cell.angle_gamma   90.00
#
_symmetry.space_group_name_H-M   'P 1'
#
loop_
_entity.id
_entity.type
_entity.pdbx_description
1 polymer ?
#
loop_
_entity_poly.entity_id
_entity_poly.type
_entity_poly.pdbx_seq_one_letter_code
_entity_poly.pdbx_strand_id
1 'polypeptide(L)'
;MERVSFDRGAKDFDRFSRLYFVMSERFSYGALGVEQTAVVIDAYEQTRSCLRTSLIDGVYVSPATVSRVVQEAVTEGILEPTVKRRSGRPTADRKRITNLLVQYPAASDKELAPLAGVSQFTVARVRRGMEQ
;
A
#
# COMPACT_ATOMS: atom_id res chain seq x y z
N MET A 1 19.14 6.52 14.23
CA MET A 1 17.68 6.27 14.16
C MET A 1 17.06 7.26 15.13
N GLU A 2 16.55 8.39 14.63
CA GLU A 2 15.92 9.40 15.47
C GLU A 2 14.59 8.86 16.01
N ARG A 3 14.41 8.89 17.34
CA ARG A 3 13.15 8.51 17.99
C ARG A 3 12.20 9.70 17.87
N VAL A 4 11.17 9.57 17.04
CA VAL A 4 10.09 10.55 16.97
C VAL A 4 9.23 10.37 18.22
N SER A 5 9.40 11.25 19.21
CA SER A 5 8.51 11.31 20.37
C SER A 5 7.21 12.01 19.97
N PHE A 6 6.08 11.34 20.14
CA PHE A 6 4.76 11.93 19.88
C PHE A 6 4.31 12.77 21.07
N ASP A 7 4.18 14.08 20.84
CA ASP A 7 3.46 14.97 21.73
C ASP A 7 1.97 14.61 21.69
N ARG A 8 1.39 14.22 22.83
CA ARG A 8 -0.01 13.83 22.95
C ARG A 8 -0.89 15.07 23.19
N GLY A 9 -0.68 16.13 22.40
CA GLY A 9 -1.57 17.29 22.39
C GLY A 9 -3.03 16.82 22.36
N ALA A 10 -3.93 17.55 23.04
CA ALA A 10 -5.31 17.14 23.30
C ALA A 10 -5.98 16.56 22.04
N LYS A 11 -6.00 15.22 21.94
CA LYS A 11 -6.60 14.53 20.80
C LYS A 11 -8.10 14.47 21.03
N ASP A 12 -8.87 14.80 20.01
CA ASP A 12 -10.29 14.53 19.99
C ASP A 12 -10.51 13.03 19.76
N PHE A 13 -10.52 12.28 20.86
CA PHE A 13 -10.70 10.83 20.83
C PHE A 13 -12.13 10.45 20.41
N ASP A 14 -13.13 11.28 20.72
CA ASP A 14 -14.53 11.01 20.39
C ASP A 14 -14.76 10.87 18.88
N ARG A 15 -13.96 11.57 18.07
CA ARG A 15 -13.91 11.42 16.60
C ARG A 15 -13.69 9.96 16.14
N PHE A 16 -12.99 9.13 16.92
CA PHE A 16 -12.66 7.75 16.56
C PHE A 16 -13.53 6.69 17.24
N SER A 17 -14.52 7.10 18.05
CA SER A 17 -15.43 6.20 18.79
C SER A 17 -16.14 5.19 17.88
N ARG A 18 -16.67 5.65 16.74
CA ARG A 18 -17.33 4.80 15.75
C ARG A 18 -16.37 3.80 15.11
N LEU A 19 -15.15 4.22 14.80
CA LEU A 19 -14.14 3.36 14.21
C LEU A 19 -13.70 2.25 15.19
N TYR A 20 -13.53 2.59 16.47
CA TYR A 20 -13.28 1.61 17.53
C TYR A 20 -14.38 0.55 17.59
N PHE A 21 -15.64 0.98 17.61
CA PHE A 21 -16.78 0.06 17.65
C PHE A 21 -16.74 -0.93 16.47
N VAL A 22 -16.58 -0.44 15.25
CA VAL A 22 -16.49 -1.28 14.04
C VAL A 22 -15.30 -2.25 14.11
N MET A 23 -14.14 -1.79 14.56
CA MET A 23 -12.96 -2.64 14.74
C MET A 23 -13.21 -3.74 15.78
N SER A 24 -13.92 -3.43 16.87
CA SER A 24 -14.25 -4.39 17.91
C SER A 24 -15.21 -5.49 17.43
N GLU A 25 -16.21 -5.13 16.60
CA GLU A 25 -17.16 -6.09 16.04
C GLU A 25 -16.54 -6.98 14.97
N ARG A 26 -15.68 -6.40 14.12
CA ARG A 26 -15.07 -7.13 13.00
C ARG A 26 -13.91 -8.04 13.41
N PHE A 27 -13.27 -7.79 14.56
CA PHE A 27 -12.06 -8.50 14.97
C PHE A 27 -12.12 -8.91 16.45
N SER A 28 -12.58 -10.14 16.70
CA SER A 28 -12.76 -10.74 18.04
C SER A 28 -11.46 -11.14 18.78
N TYR A 29 -10.30 -10.62 18.37
CA TYR A 29 -9.02 -10.81 19.08
C TYR A 29 -8.40 -9.46 19.43
N GLY A 30 -8.69 -8.99 20.65
CA GLY A 30 -8.16 -7.73 21.20
C GLY A 30 -8.87 -6.49 20.65
N ALA A 31 -9.67 -5.83 21.48
CA ALA A 31 -10.32 -4.58 21.11
C ALA A 31 -9.28 -3.46 21.03
N LEU A 32 -9.11 -2.86 19.85
CA LEU A 32 -8.19 -1.74 19.65
C LEU A 32 -8.83 -0.43 20.11
N GLY A 33 -8.62 -0.03 21.36
CA GLY A 33 -9.24 1.17 21.95
C GLY A 33 -9.13 2.44 21.09
N VAL A 34 -10.04 3.39 21.35
CA VAL A 34 -10.13 4.69 20.67
C VAL A 34 -8.80 5.45 20.67
N GLU A 35 -8.08 5.43 21.80
CA GLU A 35 -6.77 6.08 21.93
C GLU A 35 -5.73 5.47 20.98
N GLN A 36 -5.64 4.13 20.96
CA GLN A 36 -4.68 3.44 20.11
C GLN A 36 -5.04 3.59 18.62
N THR A 37 -6.33 3.66 18.31
CA THR A 37 -6.83 3.96 16.96
C THR A 37 -6.38 5.35 16.50
N ALA A 38 -6.53 6.37 17.35
CA ALA A 38 -6.06 7.73 17.05
C ALA A 38 -4.53 7.77 16.82
N VAL A 39 -3.75 7.09 17.68
CA VAL A 39 -2.29 6.99 17.53
C VAL A 39 -1.89 6.33 16.20
N VAL A 40 -2.58 5.26 15.79
CA VAL A 40 -2.32 4.58 14.51
C VAL A 40 -2.60 5.50 13.33
N ILE A 41 -3.72 6.23 13.35
CA ILE A 41 -4.11 7.12 12.26
C ILE A 41 -3.11 8.26 12.10
N ASP A 42 -2.76 8.95 13.18
CA ASP A 42 -1.79 10.06 13.15
C ASP A 42 -0.43 9.58 12.64
N ALA A 43 0.04 8.43 13.15
CA ALA A 43 1.30 7.83 12.72
C ALA A 43 1.27 7.40 11.24
N TYR A 44 0.10 6.99 10.73
CA TYR A 44 -0.08 6.73 9.31
C TYR A 44 -0.07 8.00 8.46
N GLU A 45 -0.68 9.10 8.90
CA GLU A 45 -0.69 10.35 8.12
C GLU A 45 0.72 10.90 7.87
N GLN A 46 1.63 10.72 8.84
CA GLN A 46 3.03 11.13 8.74
C GLN A 46 3.86 10.23 7.83
N THR A 47 3.62 8.91 7.88
CA THR A 47 4.47 7.93 7.18
C THR A 47 3.92 7.50 5.83
N ARG A 48 2.60 7.59 5.64
CA ARG A 48 1.83 7.06 4.51
C ARG A 48 2.21 5.61 4.17
N SER A 49 2.56 4.80 5.18
CA SER A 49 3.03 3.43 5.01
C SER A 49 2.70 2.57 6.22
N CYS A 50 1.83 1.57 6.04
CA CYS A 50 1.38 0.69 7.14
C CYS A 50 2.55 -0.02 7.86
N LEU A 51 3.59 -0.41 7.11
CA LEU A 51 4.78 -1.03 7.68
C LEU A 51 5.54 -0.04 8.56
N ARG A 52 5.81 1.17 8.05
CA ARG A 52 6.54 2.18 8.83
C ARG A 52 5.73 2.62 10.05
N THR A 53 4.41 2.75 9.93
CA THR A 53 3.50 3.04 11.04
C THR A 53 3.63 2.01 12.16
N SER A 54 3.62 0.71 11.84
CA SER A 54 3.74 -0.35 12.85
C SER A 54 5.08 -0.40 13.59
N LEU A 55 6.09 0.32 13.09
CA LEU A 55 7.42 0.41 13.68
C LEU A 55 7.62 1.71 14.48
N ILE A 56 6.61 2.60 14.51
CA ILE A 56 6.66 3.82 15.31
C ILE A 56 6.46 3.48 16.79
N ASP A 57 7.24 4.12 17.65
CA ASP A 57 7.13 3.96 19.10
C ASP A 57 5.74 4.40 19.60
N GLY A 58 5.11 3.58 20.43
CA GLY A 58 3.71 3.75 20.85
C GLY A 58 2.65 3.18 19.90
N VAL A 59 3.03 2.62 18.74
CA VAL A 59 2.12 1.86 17.87
C VAL A 59 2.27 0.36 18.15
N TYR A 60 1.40 -0.19 19.00
CA TYR A 60 1.44 -1.61 19.41
C TYR A 60 0.55 -2.50 18.54
N VAL A 61 0.61 -2.34 17.22
CA VAL A 61 -0.22 -3.13 16.29
C VAL A 61 0.56 -3.56 15.06
N SER A 62 0.19 -4.72 14.51
CA SER A 62 0.81 -5.25 13.29
C SER A 62 0.54 -4.35 12.06
N PRO A 63 1.39 -4.39 11.00
CA PRO A 63 1.12 -3.70 9.74
C PRO A 63 -0.24 -4.07 9.12
N ALA A 64 -0.70 -5.30 9.32
CA ALA A 64 -2.01 -5.76 8.84
C ALA A 64 -3.15 -5.07 9.59
N THR A 65 -3.02 -4.90 10.91
CA THR A 65 -3.97 -4.15 11.73
C THR A 65 -3.97 -2.68 11.33
N VAL A 66 -2.80 -2.06 11.12
CA VAL A 66 -2.71 -0.68 10.60
C VAL A 66 -3.46 -0.56 9.28
N SER A 67 -3.22 -1.47 8.34
CA SER A 67 -3.90 -1.45 7.04
C SER A 67 -5.42 -1.49 7.16
N ARG A 68 -5.96 -2.24 8.12
CA ARG A 68 -7.40 -2.34 8.37
C ARG A 68 -7.94 -1.04 8.96
N VAL A 69 -7.27 -0.50 9.98
CA VAL A 69 -7.63 0.80 10.59
C VAL A 69 -7.65 1.89 9.53
N VAL A 70 -6.64 1.95 8.68
CA VAL A 70 -6.55 2.93 7.59
C VAL A 70 -7.67 2.75 6.57
N GLN A 71 -7.96 1.52 6.15
CA GLN A 71 -9.06 1.25 5.21
C GLN A 71 -10.40 1.70 5.77
N GLU A 72 -10.68 1.36 7.02
CA GLU A 72 -11.94 1.74 7.65
C GLU A 72 -12.01 3.24 7.92
N ALA A 73 -10.91 3.87 8.33
CA ALA A 73 -10.83 5.33 8.46
C ALA A 73 -11.07 6.05 7.13
N VAL A 74 -10.62 5.48 6.00
CA VAL A 74 -10.96 6.00 4.66
C VAL A 74 -12.45 5.81 4.35
N THR A 75 -13.02 4.65 4.67
CA THR A 75 -14.45 4.37 4.49
C THR A 75 -15.33 5.32 5.31
N GLU A 76 -14.92 5.63 6.55
CA GLU A 76 -15.63 6.55 7.45
C GLU A 76 -15.33 8.04 7.15
N GLY A 77 -14.53 8.35 6.13
CA GLY A 77 -14.18 9.72 5.76
C GLY A 77 -13.28 10.45 6.76
N ILE A 78 -12.65 9.71 7.69
CA ILE A 78 -11.68 10.24 8.65
C ILE A 78 -10.34 10.51 7.96
N LEU A 79 -9.94 9.63 7.04
CA LEU A 79 -8.73 9.78 6.22
C LEU A 79 -9.09 9.97 4.75
N GLU A 80 -8.37 10.88 4.11
CA GLU A 80 -8.40 10.98 2.66
C GLU A 80 -7.83 9.70 2.02
N PRO A 81 -8.52 9.10 1.03
CA PRO A 81 -8.00 7.95 0.33
C PRO A 81 -6.67 8.32 -0.31
N THR A 82 -5.59 7.66 0.14
CA THR A 82 -4.31 7.73 -0.57
C THR A 82 -4.59 7.35 -2.02
N VAL A 83 -4.31 8.24 -2.98
CA VAL A 83 -4.42 7.94 -4.41
C VAL A 83 -3.68 6.64 -4.61
N LYS A 84 -4.42 5.54 -4.86
CA LYS A 84 -3.81 4.25 -5.16
C LYS A 84 -2.83 4.56 -6.28
N ARG A 85 -1.51 4.40 -6.04
CA ARG A 85 -0.55 4.31 -7.14
C ARG A 85 -1.22 3.36 -8.11
N ARG A 86 -1.56 3.85 -9.31
CA ARG A 86 -2.16 3.00 -10.35
C ARG A 86 -1.30 1.75 -10.37
N SER A 87 -1.86 0.63 -9.96
CA SER A 87 -1.17 -0.65 -10.01
C SER A 87 -0.97 -0.92 -11.49
N GLY A 88 0.20 -0.56 -11.98
CA GLY A 88 0.47 -0.51 -13.40
C GLY A 88 1.92 -0.12 -13.57
N ARG A 89 2.71 -1.07 -14.09
CA ARG A 89 4.00 -0.76 -14.71
C ARG A 89 3.83 0.40 -15.69
N PRO A 90 4.87 1.22 -15.91
CA PRO A 90 4.82 2.27 -16.94
C PRO A 90 4.27 1.68 -18.24
N THR A 91 3.11 2.17 -18.69
CA THR A 91 2.43 1.69 -19.91
C THR A 91 3.34 1.79 -21.14
N ALA A 92 4.33 2.68 -21.07
CA ALA A 92 5.38 2.87 -22.07
C ALA A 92 6.20 1.59 -22.30
N ASP A 93 6.58 0.85 -21.25
CA ASP A 93 7.41 -0.34 -21.37
C ASP A 93 6.64 -1.49 -22.03
N ARG A 94 5.35 -1.65 -21.69
CA ARG A 94 4.51 -2.70 -22.29
C ARG A 94 4.34 -2.48 -23.79
N LYS A 95 4.02 -1.26 -24.24
CA LYS A 95 3.89 -0.95 -25.68
C LYS A 95 5.19 -1.20 -26.42
N ARG A 96 6.33 -0.80 -25.85
CA ARG A 96 7.66 -1.02 -26.44
C ARG A 96 7.96 -2.52 -26.61
N ILE A 97 7.71 -3.32 -25.58
CA ILE A 97 7.90 -4.77 -25.61
C ILE A 97 6.97 -5.44 -26.63
N THR A 98 5.69 -5.04 -26.66
CA THR A 98 4.72 -5.58 -27.63
C THR A 98 5.14 -5.28 -29.07
N ASN A 99 5.60 -4.06 -29.38
CA ASN A 99 6.09 -3.72 -30.71
C ASN A 99 7.30 -4.57 -31.12
N LEU A 100 8.23 -4.81 -30.18
CA LEU A 100 9.41 -5.65 -30.43
C LEU A 100 9.03 -7.12 -30.66
N LEU A 101 8.05 -7.65 -29.92
CA LEU A 101 7.54 -9.02 -30.13
C LEU A 101 6.85 -9.19 -31.49
N VAL A 102 6.16 -8.16 -31.97
CA VAL A 102 5.53 -8.15 -33.30
C VAL A 102 6.57 -8.02 -34.42
N GLN A 103 7.59 -7.17 -34.23
CA GLN A 103 8.65 -6.97 -35.22
C GLN A 103 9.61 -8.17 -35.33
N TYR A 104 9.83 -8.90 -34.23
CA TYR A 104 10.78 -10.01 -34.15
C TYR A 104 10.13 -11.25 -33.48
N PRO A 105 9.19 -11.93 -34.15
CA PRO A 105 8.43 -13.03 -33.54
C PRO A 105 9.29 -14.25 -33.16
N ALA A 106 10.39 -14.48 -33.88
CA ALA A 106 11.33 -15.57 -33.62
C ALA A 106 12.42 -15.23 -32.57
N ALA A 107 12.53 -13.97 -32.15
CA ALA A 107 13.56 -13.57 -31.20
C ALA A 107 13.24 -14.06 -29.79
N SER A 108 14.28 -14.49 -29.08
CA SER A 108 14.19 -14.95 -27.70
C SER A 108 13.98 -13.78 -26.74
N ASP A 109 13.39 -14.04 -25.57
CA ASP A 109 13.21 -13.01 -24.53
C ASP A 109 14.55 -12.39 -24.08
N LYS A 110 15.65 -13.14 -24.19
CA LYS A 110 17.00 -12.69 -23.86
C LYS A 110 17.54 -11.66 -24.87
N GLU A 111 17.17 -11.79 -26.15
CA GLU A 111 17.56 -10.85 -27.20
C GLU A 111 16.69 -9.59 -27.19
N LEU A 112 15.42 -9.70 -26.81
CA LEU A 112 14.48 -8.57 -26.75
C LEU A 112 14.63 -7.71 -25.50
N ALA A 113 15.05 -8.30 -24.37
CA ALA A 113 15.30 -7.61 -23.10
C ALA A 113 16.21 -6.37 -23.21
N PRO A 114 17.42 -6.44 -23.80
CA PRO A 114 18.29 -5.28 -23.95
C PRO A 114 17.70 -4.21 -24.88
N LEU A 115 16.97 -4.59 -25.93
CA LEU A 115 16.33 -3.65 -26.87
C LEU A 115 15.20 -2.84 -26.22
N ALA A 116 14.49 -3.47 -25.28
CA ALA A 116 13.43 -2.85 -24.52
C ALA A 116 13.94 -2.12 -23.25
N GLY A 117 15.20 -2.32 -22.85
CA GLY A 117 15.74 -1.77 -21.60
C GLY A 117 15.13 -2.39 -20.34
N VAL A 118 14.69 -3.65 -20.39
CA VAL A 118 14.01 -4.35 -19.28
C VAL A 118 14.60 -5.74 -19.05
N SER A 119 14.19 -6.40 -17.96
CA SER A 119 14.57 -7.79 -17.72
C SER A 119 13.87 -8.78 -18.66
N GLN A 120 14.52 -9.91 -18.97
CA GLN A 120 13.92 -11.01 -19.75
C GLN A 120 12.59 -11.50 -19.16
N PHE A 121 12.46 -11.53 -17.82
CA PHE A 121 11.22 -11.90 -17.14
C PHE A 121 10.06 -10.93 -17.43
N THR A 122 10.39 -9.67 -17.70
CA THR A 122 9.42 -8.65 -18.05
C THR A 122 8.91 -8.86 -19.47
N VAL A 123 9.79 -9.24 -20.40
CA VAL A 123 9.42 -9.64 -21.77
C VAL A 123 8.56 -10.90 -21.77
N ALA A 124 9.01 -11.96 -21.09
CA ALA A 124 8.30 -13.24 -20.98
C ALA A 124 6.87 -13.08 -20.44
N ARG A 125 6.71 -12.20 -19.45
CA ARG A 125 5.38 -11.90 -18.89
C ARG A 125 4.47 -11.18 -19.88
N VAL A 126 4.99 -10.27 -20.70
CA VAL A 126 4.21 -9.59 -21.74
C VAL A 126 3.83 -10.57 -22.84
N ARG A 127 4.76 -11.42 -23.29
CA ARG A 127 4.54 -12.46 -24.31
C ARG A 127 3.39 -13.40 -23.92
N ARG A 128 3.44 -13.97 -22.71
CA ARG A 128 2.35 -14.81 -22.17
C ARG A 128 1.00 -14.10 -22.07
N GLY A 129 1.01 -12.79 -21.90
CA GLY A 129 -0.20 -11.98 -21.85
C GLY A 129 -0.73 -11.54 -23.22
N MET A 130 -0.04 -11.88 -24.31
CA MET A 130 -0.52 -11.73 -25.70
C MET A 130 -1.10 -13.04 -26.26
N GLU A 131 -0.75 -14.18 -25.64
CA GLU A 131 -1.23 -15.52 -26.01
C GLU A 131 -2.56 -15.90 -25.32
N GLN A 132 -3.06 -15.05 -24.41
CA GLN A 132 -4.36 -15.17 -23.74
C GLN A 132 -5.36 -14.21 -24.39
#